data_AF-A0A846YK33-F1
#
_entry.id   AF-A0A846YK33-F1
#
_cell.length_a   1.000
_cell.length_b   1.000
_cell.length_c   1.000
_cell.angle_alpha   90.00
_cell.angle_beta   90.00
_cell.angle_gamma   90.00
#
_symmetry.space_group_name_H-M   'P 1'
#
loop_
_entity.id
_entity.type
_entity.pdbx_description
1 polymer ?
#
loop_
_entity_poly.entity_id
_entity_poly.type
_entity_poly.pdbx_seq_one_letter_code
_entity_poly.pdbx_strand_id
1 'polypeptide(L)'
;MQNRPTAAELLESLAELLEDTLLPVLPADLQHRARVGANLARILGREVELGPAAAAREKELLEAVPAGDEEALWQALAEVVRADLAIAKPGYDSWEGE
;
A
#
# COMPACT_ATOMS: atom_id res chain seq x y z
N MET A 1 -15.37 -16.34 19.27
CA MET A 1 -14.73 -15.15 18.68
C MET A 1 -13.25 -15.25 18.96
N GLN A 2 -12.43 -15.33 17.91
CA GLN A 2 -10.98 -15.48 18.05
C GLN A 2 -10.43 -14.13 18.51
N ASN A 3 -10.02 -14.01 19.77
CA ASN A 3 -9.42 -12.80 20.37
C ASN A 3 -7.99 -12.50 19.83
N ARG A 4 -7.71 -12.83 18.56
CA ARG A 4 -6.38 -12.65 17.99
C ARG A 4 -6.39 -11.44 17.07
N PRO A 5 -5.47 -10.48 17.24
CA PRO A 5 -5.35 -9.37 16.32
C PRO A 5 -5.01 -9.86 14.90
N THR A 6 -5.51 -9.13 13.92
CA THR A 6 -5.21 -9.33 12.50
C THR A 6 -3.76 -8.93 12.18
N ALA A 7 -3.27 -9.34 11.02
CA ALA A 7 -1.95 -8.91 10.56
C ALA A 7 -1.87 -7.38 10.38
N ALA A 8 -2.93 -6.75 9.85
CA ALA A 8 -3.00 -5.29 9.70
C ALA A 8 -2.94 -4.56 11.05
N GLU A 9 -3.71 -5.02 12.04
CA GLU A 9 -3.67 -4.47 13.41
C GLU A 9 -2.27 -4.61 14.05
N LEU A 10 -1.61 -5.76 13.86
CA LEU A 10 -0.26 -5.99 14.36
C LEU A 10 0.78 -5.09 13.68
N LEU A 11 0.62 -4.84 12.38
CA LEU A 11 1.51 -3.97 11.60
C LEU A 11 1.33 -2.50 11.98
N GLU A 12 0.10 -2.05 12.25
CA GLU A 12 -0.13 -0.70 12.76
C GLU A 12 0.48 -0.52 14.16
N SER A 13 0.27 -1.48 15.07
CA SER A 13 0.92 -1.45 16.40
C SER A 13 2.45 -1.43 16.31
N LEU A 14 3.05 -2.10 15.31
CA LEU A 14 4.49 -2.03 15.06
C LEU A 14 4.92 -0.64 14.57
N ALA A 15 4.12 0.00 13.71
CA ALA A 15 4.40 1.36 13.25
C ALA A 15 4.35 2.37 14.42
N GLU A 16 3.31 2.30 15.26
CA GLU A 16 3.16 3.11 16.46
C GLU A 16 4.31 2.88 17.46
N LEU A 17 4.72 1.63 17.69
CA LEU A 17 5.87 1.32 18.53
C LEU A 17 7.15 2.00 18.02
N LEU A 18 7.40 1.91 16.71
CA LEU A 18 8.59 2.49 16.09
C LEU A 18 8.58 4.02 16.13
N GLU A 19 7.42 4.65 15.91
CA GLU A 19 7.29 6.10 15.77
C GLU A 19 7.02 6.83 17.09
N ASP A 20 6.14 6.33 17.93
CA ASP A 20 5.71 7.04 19.13
C ASP A 20 6.55 6.67 20.36
N THR A 21 7.04 5.43 20.40
CA THR A 21 7.79 4.92 21.57
C THR A 21 9.29 4.94 21.34
N LEU A 22 9.77 4.38 20.22
CA LEU A 22 11.20 4.19 19.99
C LEU A 22 11.87 5.43 19.39
N LEU A 23 11.26 6.06 18.38
CA LEU A 23 11.85 7.22 17.70
C LEU A 23 12.33 8.34 18.65
N PRO A 24 11.58 8.76 19.70
CA PRO A 24 11.99 9.88 20.56
C PRO A 24 13.22 9.57 21.42
N VAL A 25 13.49 8.29 21.69
CA VAL A 25 14.59 7.86 22.57
C VAL A 25 15.79 7.29 21.80
N LEU A 26 15.67 7.13 20.48
CA LEU A 26 16.74 6.62 19.64
C LEU A 26 17.82 7.70 19.36
N PRO A 27 19.10 7.30 19.30
CA PRO A 27 20.16 8.12 18.74
C PRO A 27 19.82 8.66 17.35
N ALA A 28 20.31 9.87 17.03
CA ALA A 28 19.94 10.57 15.80
C ALA A 28 20.23 9.77 14.51
N ASP A 29 21.29 8.97 14.49
CA ASP A 29 21.67 8.09 13.38
C ASP A 29 20.70 6.91 13.16
N LEU A 30 19.89 6.56 14.16
CA LEU A 30 18.90 5.48 14.08
C LEU A 30 17.47 5.98 13.85
N GLN A 31 17.18 7.26 14.08
CA GLN A 31 15.84 7.82 13.94
C GLN A 31 15.28 7.66 12.51
N HIS A 32 16.11 7.87 11.48
CA HIS A 32 15.68 7.65 10.10
C HIS A 32 15.26 6.20 9.85
N ARG A 33 16.00 5.23 10.40
CA ARG A 33 15.69 3.80 10.25
C ARG A 33 14.36 3.43 10.94
N ALA A 34 14.07 4.02 12.10
CA ALA A 34 12.78 3.82 12.77
C ALA A 34 11.61 4.35 11.94
N ARG A 35 11.73 5.56 11.36
CA ARG A 35 10.73 6.11 10.43
C ARG A 35 10.51 5.22 9.21
N VAL A 36 11.60 4.70 8.62
CA VAL A 36 11.52 3.75 7.49
C VAL A 36 10.80 2.48 7.92
N GLY A 37 11.13 1.90 9.08
CA GLY A 37 10.47 0.71 9.60
C GLY A 37 8.97 0.92 9.83
N ALA A 38 8.57 2.05 10.42
CA ALA A 38 7.16 2.40 10.62
C ALA A 38 6.43 2.53 9.28
N ASN A 39 7.03 3.20 8.30
CA ASN A 39 6.45 3.32 6.96
C ASN A 39 6.29 1.96 6.27
N LEU A 40 7.28 1.07 6.36
CA LEU A 40 7.20 -0.29 5.80
C LEU A 40 6.07 -1.09 6.45
N ALA A 41 5.92 -1.00 7.78
CA ALA A 41 4.84 -1.66 8.49
C ALA A 41 3.46 -1.18 7.99
N ARG A 42 3.29 0.12 7.77
CA ARG A 42 2.04 0.69 7.22
C ARG A 42 1.79 0.28 5.77
N ILE A 43 2.82 0.20 4.93
CA ILE A 43 2.69 -0.32 3.54
C ILE A 43 2.20 -1.76 3.58
N LEU A 44 2.84 -2.62 4.37
CA LEU A 44 2.43 -4.02 4.51
C LEU A 44 1.02 -4.15 5.09
N GLY A 45 0.62 -3.27 6.02
CA GLY A 45 -0.74 -3.23 6.55
C GLY A 45 -1.78 -3.01 5.45
N ARG A 46 -1.56 -1.99 4.60
CA ARG A 46 -2.42 -1.74 3.43
C ARG A 46 -2.38 -2.86 2.41
N GLU A 47 -1.21 -3.47 2.18
CA GLU A 47 -1.10 -4.60 1.26
C GLU A 47 -1.97 -5.78 1.71
N VAL A 48 -1.98 -6.07 3.02
CA VAL A 48 -2.84 -7.13 3.59
C VAL A 48 -4.32 -6.81 3.42
N GLU A 49 -4.73 -5.55 3.59
CA GLU A 49 -6.14 -5.13 3.52
C GLU A 49 -6.66 -4.95 2.09
N LEU A 50 -5.84 -4.37 1.22
CA LEU A 50 -6.24 -3.91 -0.12
C LEU A 50 -5.72 -4.82 -1.24
N GLY A 51 -4.58 -5.48 -1.03
CA GLY A 51 -3.88 -6.27 -2.06
C GLY A 51 -4.75 -7.35 -2.71
N PRO A 52 -5.50 -8.17 -1.96
CA PRO A 52 -6.38 -9.18 -2.56
C PRO A 52 -7.45 -8.58 -3.48
N ALA A 53 -8.03 -7.44 -3.10
CA ALA A 53 -9.03 -6.75 -3.90
C ALA A 53 -8.40 -6.08 -5.14
N ALA A 54 -7.22 -5.46 -4.99
CA ALA A 54 -6.46 -4.89 -6.08
C ALA A 54 -6.10 -5.94 -7.14
N ALA A 55 -5.57 -7.10 -6.72
CA ALA A 55 -5.21 -8.19 -7.63
C ALA A 55 -6.43 -8.79 -8.37
N ALA A 56 -7.57 -8.93 -7.67
CA ALA A 56 -8.81 -9.35 -8.31
C ALA A 56 -9.27 -8.32 -9.37
N ARG A 57 -9.19 -7.04 -9.03
CA ARG A 57 -9.58 -5.94 -9.92
C ARG A 57 -8.67 -5.81 -11.13
N GLU A 58 -7.36 -5.97 -10.95
CA GLU A 58 -6.37 -6.02 -12.05
C GLU A 58 -6.77 -7.08 -13.07
N LYS A 59 -7.02 -8.29 -12.60
CA LYS A 59 -7.42 -9.39 -13.47
C LYS A 59 -8.69 -9.06 -14.26
N GLU A 60 -9.73 -8.55 -13.59
CA GLU A 60 -10.98 -8.15 -14.25
C GLU A 60 -10.77 -7.06 -15.30
N LEU A 61 -9.97 -6.04 -14.98
CA LEU A 61 -9.66 -4.94 -15.88
C LEU A 61 -8.93 -5.43 -17.13
N LEU A 62 -7.89 -6.24 -16.97
CA LEU A 62 -7.08 -6.73 -18.08
C LEU A 62 -7.83 -7.75 -18.94
N GLU A 63 -8.67 -8.61 -18.35
CA GLU A 63 -9.52 -9.55 -19.11
C GLU A 63 -10.60 -8.84 -19.94
N ALA A 64 -11.02 -7.63 -19.54
CA ALA A 64 -12.01 -6.84 -20.26
C ALA A 64 -11.44 -6.07 -21.47
N VAL A 65 -10.12 -6.00 -21.63
CA VAL A 65 -9.47 -5.24 -22.72
C VAL A 65 -9.66 -5.96 -24.07
N PRO A 66 -10.27 -5.32 -25.08
CA PRO A 66 -10.37 -5.89 -26.42
C PRO A 66 -8.99 -6.08 -27.06
N ALA A 67 -8.81 -7.19 -27.79
CA ALA A 67 -7.56 -7.48 -28.48
C ALA A 67 -7.21 -6.37 -29.50
N GLY A 68 -6.03 -5.77 -29.33
CA GLY A 68 -5.53 -4.69 -30.20
C GLY A 68 -6.03 -3.29 -29.85
N ASP A 69 -6.77 -3.12 -28.76
CA ASP A 69 -7.20 -1.81 -28.26
C ASP A 69 -6.17 -1.25 -27.28
N GLU A 70 -5.20 -0.49 -27.81
CA GLU A 70 -4.12 0.12 -27.03
C GLU A 70 -4.62 1.18 -26.03
N GLU A 71 -5.68 1.92 -26.38
CA GLU A 71 -6.24 2.93 -25.49
C GLU A 71 -6.95 2.26 -24.30
N ALA A 72 -7.77 1.24 -24.55
CA ALA A 72 -8.39 0.48 -23.47
C ALA A 72 -7.34 -0.19 -22.56
N LEU A 73 -6.24 -0.71 -23.14
CA LEU A 73 -5.14 -1.27 -22.37
C LEU A 73 -4.47 -0.20 -21.49
N TRP A 74 -4.20 0.99 -22.04
CA TRP A 74 -3.60 2.08 -21.28
C TRP A 74 -4.47 2.48 -20.08
N GLN A 75 -5.78 2.63 -20.29
CA GLN A 75 -6.71 2.96 -19.20
C GLN A 75 -6.75 1.87 -18.13
N ALA A 76 -6.76 0.59 -18.53
CA ALA A 76 -6.72 -0.52 -17.59
C ALA A 76 -5.43 -0.52 -16.75
N LEU A 77 -4.27 -0.33 -17.39
CA LEU A 77 -2.98 -0.27 -16.69
C LEU A 77 -2.88 0.95 -15.76
N ALA A 78 -3.44 2.09 -16.16
CA ALA A 78 -3.49 3.28 -15.30
C ALA A 78 -4.28 2.99 -14.01
N GLU A 79 -5.45 2.34 -14.12
CA GLU A 79 -6.24 1.93 -12.95
C GLU A 79 -5.51 0.93 -12.05
N VAL A 80 -4.78 -0.03 -12.63
CA VAL A 80 -3.94 -0.97 -11.86
C VAL A 80 -2.86 -0.23 -11.08
N VAL A 81 -2.14 0.68 -11.74
CA VAL A 81 -1.09 1.47 -11.10
C VAL A 81 -1.67 2.37 -10.00
N ARG A 82 -2.87 2.94 -10.19
CA ARG A 82 -3.56 3.71 -9.14
C ARG A 82 -3.84 2.84 -7.90
N ALA A 83 -4.32 1.61 -8.10
CA ALA A 83 -4.54 0.67 -7.01
C ALA A 83 -3.24 0.31 -6.27
N ASP A 84 -2.15 0.07 -7.02
CA ASP A 84 -0.82 -0.20 -6.43
C ASP A 84 -0.28 1.00 -5.65
N LEU A 85 -0.49 2.22 -6.17
CA LEU A 85 -0.08 3.45 -5.50
C LEU A 85 -0.89 3.71 -4.23
N ALA A 86 -2.19 3.39 -4.20
CA ALA A 86 -2.99 3.49 -2.98
C ALA A 86 -2.43 2.61 -1.84
N ILE A 87 -1.71 1.52 -2.16
CA ILE A 87 -0.99 0.69 -1.18
C ILE A 87 0.39 1.27 -0.87
N ALA A 88 1.23 1.44 -1.88
CA ALA A 88 2.65 1.73 -1.69
C ALA A 88 2.92 3.20 -1.34
N LYS A 89 2.14 4.13 -1.90
CA LYS A 89 2.32 5.58 -1.79
C LYS A 89 0.96 6.32 -1.84
N PRO A 90 0.13 6.20 -0.78
CA PRO A 90 -1.16 6.90 -0.73
C PRO A 90 -1.02 8.40 -1.01
N GLY A 91 -1.93 8.95 -1.83
CA GLY A 91 -1.92 10.35 -2.27
C GLY A 91 -1.22 10.59 -3.61
N TYR A 92 -0.55 9.58 -4.17
CA TYR A 92 -0.01 9.61 -5.54
C TYR A 92 -0.91 8.91 -6.56
N ASP A 93 -1.98 8.26 -6.08
CA ASP A 93 -2.98 7.51 -6.85
C ASP A 93 -4.02 8.40 -7.56
N SER A 94 -4.03 9.71 -7.30
CA SER A 94 -5.00 10.66 -7.86
C SER A 94 -4.45 11.51 -9.01
N TRP A 95 -3.36 11.10 -9.68
CA TRP A 95 -2.82 11.87 -10.80
C TRP A 95 -3.71 11.74 -12.05
N GLU A 96 -4.13 12.89 -12.59
CA GLU A 96 -5.06 12.98 -13.73
C GLU A 96 -4.37 13.30 -15.07
N GLY A 97 -3.06 13.57 -15.07
CA GLY A 97 -2.30 13.84 -16.31
C GLY A 97 -2.49 15.26 -16.84
N GLU A 98 -1.58 16.15 -16.46
CA GLU A 98 -1.29 17.39 -17.22
C GLU A 98 -0.08 17.19 -18.12
#